data_AF-A0ABD5VRI2-F1
#
_entry.id   AF-A0ABD5VRI2-F1
#
_cell.length_a   1.000
_cell.length_b   1.000
_cell.length_c   1.000
_cell.angle_alpha   90.00
_cell.angle_beta   90.00
_cell.angle_gamma   90.00
#
_symmetry.space_group_name_H-M   'P 1'
#
loop_
_entity.id
_entity.type
_entity.pdbx_description
1 polymer ?
#
loop_
_entity_poly.entity_id
_entity_poly.type
_entity_poly.pdbx_seq_one_letter_code
_entity_poly.pdbx_strand_id
1 'polypeptide(L)'
;MPSSHPDRRRSARWLERSLAGVVAVVVLVELWLLFGTPPVERETVRIALALLVAVAAVVGLLVGVTRTAAYVAGTVLALPVAVVYIYTGLLLPWTRLSFAVGKAMVAFLPSIPVVGSRLTVALLGGFTLTQRTLRVAFIYHYAAVGLAVVGLVVGVGVALWNDTPTGE
;
A
#
# COMPACT_ATOMS: atom_id res chain seq x y z
N MET A 1 -4.59 45.02 -3.34
CA MET A 1 -4.91 44.01 -4.37
C MET A 1 -4.76 42.61 -3.78
N PRO A 2 -5.85 41.89 -3.47
CA PRO A 2 -5.77 40.50 -3.08
C PRO A 2 -5.86 39.62 -4.33
N SER A 3 -4.75 39.02 -4.74
CA SER A 3 -4.73 38.00 -5.80
C SER A 3 -5.35 36.71 -5.26
N SER A 4 -6.66 36.55 -5.45
CA SER A 4 -7.34 35.27 -5.29
C SER A 4 -6.79 34.30 -6.34
N HIS A 5 -6.08 33.25 -5.89
CA HIS A 5 -5.50 32.20 -6.74
C HIS A 5 -6.48 31.00 -6.82
N PRO A 6 -7.39 30.93 -7.82
CA PRO A 6 -8.31 29.79 -7.98
C PRO A 6 -7.61 28.47 -8.36
N ASP A 7 -6.32 28.51 -8.73
CA ASP A 7 -5.57 27.33 -9.19
C ASP A 7 -5.25 26.30 -8.10
N ARG A 8 -4.94 26.74 -6.87
CA ARG A 8 -4.47 25.82 -5.80
C ARG A 8 -5.54 24.79 -5.39
N ARG A 9 -6.81 25.17 -5.42
CA ARG A 9 -7.94 24.26 -5.11
C ARG A 9 -8.22 23.26 -6.23
N ARG A 10 -7.82 23.59 -7.46
CA ARG A 10 -8.03 22.73 -8.64
C ARG A 10 -6.94 21.66 -8.74
N SER A 11 -5.68 22.05 -8.54
CA SER A 11 -4.55 21.11 -8.47
C SER A 11 -4.64 20.15 -7.29
N ALA A 12 -5.19 20.61 -6.16
CA ALA A 12 -5.40 19.78 -4.98
C ALA A 12 -6.33 18.60 -5.23
N ARG A 13 -7.51 18.85 -5.82
CA ARG A 13 -8.52 17.82 -6.12
C ARG A 13 -8.06 16.87 -7.23
N TRP A 14 -7.26 17.36 -8.18
CA TRP A 14 -6.66 16.53 -9.22
C TRP A 14 -5.74 15.46 -8.61
N LEU A 15 -4.83 15.88 -7.73
CA LEU A 15 -3.90 14.96 -7.08
C LEU A 15 -4.59 13.90 -6.22
N GLU A 16 -5.63 14.28 -5.48
CA GLU A 16 -6.40 13.37 -4.63
C GLU A 16 -7.09 12.28 -5.47
N ARG A 17 -7.70 12.68 -6.59
CA ARG A 17 -8.30 11.76 -7.54
C ARG A 17 -7.26 10.87 -8.23
N SER A 18 -6.07 11.40 -8.52
CA SER A 18 -4.97 10.60 -9.07
C SER A 18 -4.47 9.54 -8.08
N LEU A 19 -4.31 9.87 -6.79
CA LEU A 19 -3.90 8.89 -5.78
C LEU A 19 -4.97 7.82 -5.55
N ALA A 20 -6.25 8.21 -5.46
CA ALA A 20 -7.35 7.26 -5.40
C ALA A 20 -7.40 6.37 -6.65
N GLY A 21 -7.16 6.94 -7.83
CA GLY A 21 -7.05 6.20 -9.09
C GLY A 21 -5.91 5.18 -9.08
N VAL A 22 -4.73 5.53 -8.55
CA VAL A 22 -3.61 4.59 -8.38
C VAL A 22 -4.01 3.43 -7.47
N VAL A 23 -4.65 3.70 -6.33
CA VAL A 23 -5.13 2.64 -5.43
C VAL A 23 -6.14 1.74 -6.13
N ALA A 24 -7.08 2.31 -6.88
CA ALA A 24 -8.05 1.54 -7.64
C ALA A 24 -7.38 0.64 -8.68
N VAL A 25 -6.40 1.16 -9.43
CA VAL A 25 -5.63 0.36 -10.40
C VAL A 25 -4.91 -0.78 -9.70
N VAL A 26 -4.21 -0.52 -8.60
CA VAL A 26 -3.49 -1.55 -7.83
C VAL A 26 -4.45 -2.66 -7.38
N VAL A 27 -5.60 -2.29 -6.80
CA VAL A 27 -6.62 -3.24 -6.36
C VAL A 27 -7.13 -4.08 -7.53
N LEU A 28 -7.49 -3.45 -8.65
CA LEU A 28 -8.01 -4.15 -9.82
C LEU A 28 -6.98 -5.14 -10.38
N VAL A 29 -5.70 -4.75 -10.45
CA VAL A 29 -4.64 -5.64 -10.93
C VAL A 29 -4.41 -6.79 -9.94
N GLU A 30 -4.38 -6.55 -8.63
CA GLU A 30 -4.26 -7.65 -7.64
C GLU A 30 -5.42 -8.64 -7.72
N LEU A 31 -6.65 -8.14 -7.87
CA LEU A 31 -7.82 -8.99 -8.07
C LEU A 31 -7.70 -9.79 -9.37
N TRP A 32 -7.20 -9.18 -10.44
CA TRP A 32 -6.95 -9.88 -11.70
C TRP A 32 -5.89 -10.98 -11.56
N LEU A 33 -4.81 -10.73 -10.82
CA LEU A 33 -3.74 -11.71 -10.58
C LEU A 33 -4.23 -13.00 -9.87
N LEU A 34 -5.37 -12.94 -9.16
CA LEU A 34 -5.99 -14.13 -8.55
C LEU A 34 -6.51 -15.14 -9.60
N PHE A 35 -6.88 -14.68 -10.80
CA PHE A 35 -7.58 -15.49 -11.80
C PHE A 35 -6.66 -16.20 -12.80
N GLY A 36 -5.33 -16.25 -12.56
CA GLY A 36 -4.47 -17.25 -13.19
C GLY A 36 -3.44 -16.76 -14.21
N THR A 37 -2.64 -15.75 -13.86
CA THR A 37 -1.45 -15.36 -14.64
C THR A 37 -0.27 -16.33 -14.45
N PRO A 38 0.59 -16.54 -15.46
CA PRO A 38 1.77 -17.40 -15.34
C PRO A 38 2.80 -16.83 -14.35
N PRO A 39 3.67 -17.68 -13.75
CA PRO A 39 4.54 -17.28 -12.63
C PRO A 39 5.49 -16.11 -12.91
N VAL A 40 6.07 -16.05 -14.10
CA VAL A 40 7.06 -15.01 -14.48
C VAL A 40 6.40 -13.65 -14.65
N GLU A 41 5.22 -13.61 -15.27
CA GLU A 41 4.44 -12.37 -15.40
C GLU A 41 3.98 -11.85 -14.04
N ARG A 42 3.64 -12.74 -13.10
CA ARG A 42 3.28 -12.38 -11.73
C ARG A 42 4.40 -11.67 -10.97
N GLU A 43 5.65 -12.11 -11.13
CA GLU A 43 6.79 -11.47 -10.47
C GLU A 43 6.98 -10.03 -10.95
N THR A 44 7.03 -9.84 -12.27
CA THR A 44 7.22 -8.51 -12.89
C THR A 44 6.09 -7.56 -12.51
N VAL A 45 4.84 -8.02 -12.57
CA VAL A 45 3.68 -7.19 -12.20
C VAL A 45 3.73 -6.83 -10.73
N ARG A 46 4.06 -7.77 -9.82
CA ARG A 46 4.15 -7.48 -8.38
C ARG A 46 5.26 -6.48 -8.06
N ILE A 47 6.40 -6.55 -8.75
CA ILE A 47 7.47 -5.56 -8.60
C ILE A 47 6.99 -4.18 -9.09
N ALA A 48 6.32 -4.13 -10.24
CA ALA A 48 5.79 -2.88 -10.78
C ALA A 48 4.75 -2.24 -9.83
N LEU A 49 3.84 -3.04 -9.28
CA LEU A 49 2.85 -2.58 -8.30
C LEU A 49 3.49 -2.13 -6.99
N ALA A 50 4.51 -2.86 -6.51
CA ALA A 50 5.25 -2.48 -5.31
C ALA A 50 5.94 -1.13 -5.49
N LEU A 51 6.59 -0.89 -6.64
CA LEU A 51 7.20 0.40 -6.96
C LEU A 51 6.16 1.51 -7.08
N LEU A 52 5.04 1.23 -7.75
CA LEU A 52 3.93 2.18 -7.89
C LEU A 52 3.39 2.61 -6.51
N VAL A 53 3.14 1.65 -5.61
CA VAL A 53 2.67 1.93 -4.25
C VAL A 53 3.73 2.65 -3.42
N ALA A 54 5.01 2.31 -3.57
CA ALA A 54 6.10 3.00 -2.88
C ALA A 54 6.17 4.48 -3.30
N VAL A 55 6.12 4.76 -4.60
CA VAL A 55 6.09 6.14 -5.12
C VAL A 55 4.84 6.86 -4.65
N ALA A 56 3.67 6.24 -4.72
CA ALA A 56 2.42 6.83 -4.25
C ALA A 56 2.44 7.15 -2.75
N ALA A 57 3.04 6.28 -1.92
CA ALA A 57 3.20 6.50 -0.48
C ALA A 57 4.14 7.68 -0.19
N VAL A 58 5.26 7.79 -0.91
CA VAL A 58 6.19 8.92 -0.79
C VAL A 58 5.52 10.22 -1.23
N VAL A 59 4.85 10.24 -2.38
CA VAL A 59 4.09 11.40 -2.86
C VAL A 59 3.01 11.78 -1.85
N GLY A 60 2.26 10.81 -1.34
CA GLY A 60 1.24 10.99 -0.31
C GLY A 60 1.81 11.62 0.96
N LEU A 61 2.99 11.20 1.41
CA LEU A 61 3.67 11.77 2.58
C LEU A 61 4.14 13.20 2.33
N LEU A 62 4.82 13.46 1.22
CA LEU A 62 5.30 14.81 0.87
C LEU A 62 4.14 15.81 0.77
N VAL A 63 3.03 15.37 0.20
CA VAL A 63 1.80 16.17 0.09
C VAL A 63 1.10 16.27 1.44
N GLY A 64 1.07 15.19 2.22
CA GLY A 64 0.36 15.13 3.48
C GLY A 64 0.95 16.09 4.51
N VAL A 65 2.28 16.12 4.61
CA VAL A 65 3.03 17.00 5.50
C VAL A 65 2.79 18.49 5.19
N THR A 66 2.41 18.83 3.95
CA THR A 66 2.28 20.23 3.51
C THR A 66 0.84 20.78 3.51
N ARG A 67 -0.18 19.96 3.81
CA ARG A 67 -1.59 20.37 3.71
C ARG A 67 -2.33 20.52 5.03
N THR A 68 -2.70 19.40 5.67
CA THR A 68 -3.65 19.38 6.79
C THR A 68 -3.37 18.20 7.72
N ALA A 69 -3.68 18.33 9.00
CA ALA A 69 -3.57 17.24 9.98
C ALA A 69 -4.32 15.95 9.56
N ALA A 70 -5.48 16.07 8.92
CA ALA A 70 -6.23 14.92 8.40
C ALA A 70 -5.46 14.17 7.30
N TYR A 71 -4.73 14.89 6.45
CA TYR A 71 -3.87 14.30 5.41
C TYR A 71 -2.68 13.56 6.03
N VAL A 72 -2.01 14.19 7.00
CA VAL A 72 -0.91 13.57 7.74
C VAL A 72 -1.40 12.30 8.43
N ALA A 73 -2.53 12.36 9.14
CA ALA A 73 -3.11 11.20 9.81
C ALA A 73 -3.42 10.07 8.81
N GLY A 74 -4.03 10.39 7.67
CA GLY A 74 -4.31 9.43 6.61
C GLY A 74 -3.04 8.76 6.08
N THR A 75 -1.98 9.53 5.78
CA THR A 75 -0.71 8.95 5.31
C THR A 75 -0.03 8.10 6.38
N VAL A 76 0.02 8.58 7.63
CA VAL A 76 0.63 7.84 8.75
C VAL A 76 -0.08 6.51 8.97
N LEU A 77 -1.40 6.45 8.81
CA LEU A 77 -2.18 5.22 8.89
C LEU A 77 -1.97 4.30 7.67
N ALA A 78 -1.84 4.87 6.47
CA ALA A 78 -1.67 4.10 5.23
C ALA A 78 -0.26 3.51 5.08
N LEU A 79 0.76 4.16 5.65
CA LEU A 79 2.17 3.80 5.42
C LEU A 79 2.52 2.38 5.90
N PRO A 80 2.14 1.92 7.11
CA PRO A 80 2.35 0.53 7.52
C PRO A 80 1.68 -0.48 6.60
N VAL A 81 0.46 -0.18 6.13
CA VAL A 81 -0.29 -1.03 5.20
C VAL A 81 0.44 -1.13 3.86
N ALA A 82 0.95 -0.01 3.34
CA ALA A 82 1.73 0.03 2.10
C ALA A 82 3.03 -0.77 2.21
N VAL A 83 3.76 -0.65 3.32
CA VAL A 83 4.99 -1.41 3.56
C VAL A 83 4.70 -2.92 3.61
N VAL A 84 3.65 -3.32 4.33
CA VAL A 84 3.24 -4.74 4.39
C VAL A 84 2.85 -5.24 3.00
N TYR A 85 2.05 -4.48 2.24
CA TYR A 85 1.65 -4.83 0.89
C TYR A 85 2.87 -5.04 -0.03
N ILE A 86 3.80 -4.08 -0.05
CA ILE A 86 5.02 -4.12 -0.86
C ILE A 86 5.85 -5.36 -0.52
N TYR A 87 6.13 -5.55 0.77
CA TYR A 87 7.01 -6.62 1.21
C TYR A 87 6.41 -8.01 0.94
N THR A 88 5.16 -8.22 1.33
CA THR A 88 4.48 -9.50 1.13
C THR A 88 4.22 -9.80 -0.35
N GLY A 89 4.01 -8.75 -1.16
CA GLY A 89 3.93 -8.83 -2.62
C GLY A 89 5.23 -9.34 -3.25
N LEU A 90 6.39 -8.89 -2.77
CA LEU A 90 7.69 -9.39 -3.25
C LEU A 90 7.99 -10.82 -2.78
N LEU A 91 7.38 -11.27 -1.68
CA LEU A 91 7.54 -12.65 -1.19
C LEU A 91 6.69 -13.67 -1.95
N LEU A 92 5.49 -13.29 -2.39
CA LEU A 92 4.49 -14.19 -2.99
C LEU A 92 4.96 -14.96 -4.24
N PRO A 93 5.75 -14.37 -5.17
CA PRO A 93 6.32 -15.11 -6.30
C PRO A 93 7.22 -16.28 -5.91
N TRP A 94 7.77 -16.24 -4.69
CA TRP A 94 8.65 -17.28 -4.13
C TRP A 94 9.86 -17.60 -5.02
N THR A 95 10.46 -16.57 -5.62
CA THR A 95 11.60 -16.66 -6.54
C THR A 95 12.92 -16.36 -5.84
N ARG A 96 14.04 -16.41 -6.58
CA ARG A 96 15.37 -16.06 -6.05
C ARG A 96 15.40 -14.67 -5.41
N LEU A 97 14.71 -13.69 -6.00
CA LEU A 97 14.58 -12.35 -5.43
C LEU A 97 13.79 -12.38 -4.13
N SER A 98 12.64 -13.07 -4.10
CA SER A 98 11.83 -13.25 -2.88
C SER A 98 12.66 -13.84 -1.73
N PHE A 99 13.47 -14.87 -2.01
CA PHE A 99 14.36 -15.47 -1.01
C PHE A 99 15.48 -14.52 -0.55
N ALA A 100 16.03 -13.69 -1.45
CA ALA A 100 17.04 -12.70 -1.08
C ALA A 100 16.47 -11.66 -0.11
N VAL A 101 15.31 -11.08 -0.44
CA VAL A 101 14.61 -10.10 0.40
C VAL A 101 14.13 -10.75 1.71
N GLY A 102 13.61 -11.97 1.66
CA GLY A 102 13.20 -12.74 2.83
C GLY A 102 14.35 -12.96 3.82
N LYS A 103 15.53 -13.38 3.34
CA LYS A 103 16.71 -13.58 4.18
C LYS A 103 17.20 -12.26 4.79
N ALA A 104 17.17 -11.18 4.03
CA ALA A 104 17.53 -9.85 4.53
C ALA A 104 16.61 -9.44 5.70
N MET A 105 15.31 -9.67 5.59
CA MET A 105 14.36 -9.37 6.69
C MET A 105 14.53 -10.27 7.90
N VAL A 106 14.77 -11.57 7.71
CA VAL A 106 15.08 -12.49 8.82
C VAL A 106 16.34 -12.06 9.57
N ALA A 107 17.34 -11.51 8.88
CA ALA A 107 18.55 -10.98 9.52
C ALA A 107 18.32 -9.62 10.20
N PHE A 108 17.44 -8.79 9.63
CA PHE A 108 17.19 -7.42 10.11
C PHE A 108 16.20 -7.36 11.28
N LEU A 109 15.05 -8.02 11.22
CA LEU A 109 14.01 -7.87 12.26
C LEU A 109 14.54 -8.15 13.68
N PRO A 110 15.34 -9.21 13.92
CA PRO A 110 15.88 -9.49 15.26
C PRO A 110 16.85 -8.43 15.77
N SER A 111 17.40 -7.57 14.91
CA SER A 111 18.28 -6.47 15.34
C SER A 111 17.52 -5.32 15.99
N ILE A 112 16.17 -5.30 15.87
CA ILE A 112 15.33 -4.32 16.56
C ILE A 112 15.23 -4.71 18.05
N PRO A 113 15.69 -3.86 18.98
CA PRO A 113 15.63 -4.17 20.40
C PRO A 113 14.17 -4.31 20.88
N VAL A 114 13.96 -5.12 21.91
CA VAL A 114 12.67 -5.38 22.58
C VAL A 114 11.65 -6.19 21.76
N VAL A 115 11.40 -5.86 20.49
CA VAL A 115 10.30 -6.42 19.70
C VAL A 115 10.73 -7.29 18.52
N GLY A 116 11.99 -7.23 18.09
CA GLY A 116 12.48 -7.82 16.85
C GLY A 116 12.18 -9.30 16.66
N SER A 117 12.47 -10.12 17.68
CA SER A 117 12.20 -11.57 17.64
C SER A 117 10.70 -11.89 17.53
N ARG A 118 9.84 -11.12 18.20
CA ARG A 118 8.39 -11.29 18.15
C ARG A 118 7.85 -10.90 16.77
N LEU A 119 8.34 -9.79 16.23
CA LEU A 119 8.01 -9.34 14.87
C LEU A 119 8.45 -10.37 13.82
N THR A 120 9.62 -10.98 14.00
CA THR A 120 10.12 -12.02 13.07
C THR A 120 9.15 -13.20 13.02
N VAL A 121 8.73 -13.72 14.18
CA VAL A 121 7.77 -14.81 14.23
C VAL A 121 6.40 -14.40 13.68
N ALA A 122 5.93 -13.18 13.99
CA ALA A 122 4.63 -12.69 13.53
C ALA A 122 4.58 -12.49 12.01
N LEU A 123 5.57 -11.81 11.43
CA LEU A 123 5.59 -11.41 10.03
C LEU A 123 6.11 -12.50 9.09
N LEU A 124 7.00 -13.38 9.57
CA LEU A 124 7.69 -14.37 8.74
C LEU A 124 7.36 -15.82 9.12
N GLY A 125 6.69 -16.04 10.26
CA GLY A 125 6.37 -17.37 10.77
C GLY A 125 7.55 -18.11 11.42
N GLY A 126 8.73 -17.49 11.50
CA GLY A 126 9.95 -18.06 12.08
C GLY A 126 11.23 -17.37 11.61
N PHE A 127 12.39 -17.89 12.04
CA PHE A 127 13.72 -17.41 11.67
C PHE A 127 14.29 -18.11 10.43
N THR A 128 13.50 -18.94 9.76
CA THR A 128 13.86 -19.62 8.52
C THR A 128 12.70 -19.50 7.52
N LEU A 129 13.03 -19.30 6.25
CA LEU A 129 12.04 -19.17 5.19
C LEU A 129 11.46 -20.55 4.87
N THR A 130 10.16 -20.70 5.09
CA THR A 130 9.45 -21.96 4.89
C THR A 130 8.09 -21.73 4.24
N GLN A 131 7.36 -22.80 3.94
CA GLN A 131 5.97 -22.69 3.48
C GLN A 131 5.06 -21.93 4.46
N ARG A 132 5.40 -21.94 5.77
CA ARG A 132 4.71 -21.12 6.76
C ARG A 132 4.86 -19.63 6.46
N THR A 133 6.06 -19.19 6.07
CA THR A 133 6.34 -17.80 5.67
C THR A 133 5.48 -17.39 4.48
N LEU A 134 5.40 -18.23 3.45
CA LEU A 134 4.59 -17.94 2.27
C LEU A 134 3.09 -17.81 2.62
N ARG A 135 2.58 -18.69 3.50
CA ARG A 135 1.18 -18.61 3.98
C ARG A 135 0.92 -17.32 4.76
N VAL A 136 1.83 -16.95 5.66
CA VAL A 136 1.73 -15.71 6.44
C VAL A 136 1.78 -14.49 5.52
N ALA A 137 2.69 -14.47 4.54
CA ALA A 137 2.80 -13.42 3.55
C ALA A 137 1.50 -13.29 2.73
N PHE A 138 0.91 -14.40 2.29
CA PHE A 138 -0.38 -14.38 1.60
C PHE A 138 -1.49 -13.74 2.44
N ILE A 139 -1.62 -14.14 3.71
CA ILE A 139 -2.64 -13.60 4.61
C ILE A 139 -2.48 -12.09 4.77
N TYR A 140 -1.27 -11.62 5.09
CA TYR A 140 -1.02 -10.19 5.27
C TYR A 140 -1.18 -9.39 3.98
N HIS A 141 -0.78 -9.95 2.84
CA HIS A 141 -0.90 -9.28 1.55
C HIS A 141 -2.37 -9.01 1.20
N TYR A 142 -3.22 -10.03 1.25
CA TYR A 142 -4.63 -9.87 0.91
C TYR A 142 -5.42 -9.13 2.00
N ALA A 143 -4.96 -9.16 3.25
CA ALA A 143 -5.48 -8.25 4.28
C ALA A 143 -5.20 -6.78 3.93
N ALA A 144 -3.99 -6.46 3.47
CA ALA A 144 -3.63 -5.11 3.03
C ALA A 144 -4.43 -4.68 1.77
N VAL A 145 -4.59 -5.57 0.79
CA VAL A 145 -5.45 -5.31 -0.38
C VAL A 145 -6.90 -5.08 0.04
N GLY A 146 -7.43 -5.88 0.98
CA GLY A 146 -8.78 -5.69 1.52
C GLY A 146 -8.96 -4.34 2.23
N LEU A 147 -7.98 -3.92 3.02
CA LEU A 147 -7.99 -2.59 3.65
C LEU A 147 -7.93 -1.47 2.60
N ALA A 148 -7.15 -1.64 1.53
CA ALA A 148 -7.11 -0.68 0.43
C ALA A 148 -8.46 -0.55 -0.28
N VAL A 149 -9.17 -1.68 -0.50
CA VAL A 149 -10.54 -1.68 -1.03
C VAL A 149 -11.49 -0.91 -0.12
N VAL A 150 -11.47 -1.18 1.19
CA VAL A 150 -12.33 -0.48 2.15
C VAL A 150 -12.03 1.03 2.15
N GLY A 151 -10.75 1.40 2.20
CA GLY A 151 -10.33 2.80 2.14
C GLY A 151 -10.78 3.50 0.87
N LEU A 152 -10.69 2.83 -0.29
CA LEU A 152 -11.16 3.34 -1.57
C LEU A 152 -12.68 3.55 -1.58
N VAL A 153 -13.46 2.54 -1.13
CA VAL A 153 -14.93 2.61 -1.08
C VAL A 153 -15.39 3.73 -0.16
N VAL A 154 -14.83 3.83 1.05
CA VAL A 154 -15.16 4.89 2.01
C VAL A 154 -14.77 6.26 1.43
N GLY A 155 -13.56 6.40 0.87
CA GLY A 155 -13.09 7.65 0.30
C GLY A 155 -13.95 8.14 -0.86
N VAL A 156 -14.32 7.24 -1.78
CA VAL A 156 -15.22 7.55 -2.89
C VAL A 156 -16.64 7.86 -2.38
N GLY A 157 -17.17 7.08 -1.44
CA GLY A 157 -18.50 7.29 -0.87
C GLY A 157 -18.63 8.65 -0.18
N VAL A 158 -17.63 9.06 0.61
CA VAL A 158 -17.59 10.38 1.25
C VAL A 158 -17.47 11.49 0.22
N ALA A 159 -16.65 11.32 -0.83
CA ALA A 159 -16.54 12.32 -1.89
C ALA A 159 -17.87 12.53 -2.62
N LEU A 160 -18.57 11.44 -2.97
CA LEU A 160 -19.89 11.50 -3.60
C LEU A 160 -20.94 12.15 -2.68
N TRP A 161 -20.92 11.80 -1.39
CA TRP A 161 -21.83 12.39 -0.39
C TRP A 161 -21.65 13.91 -0.27
N ASN A 162 -20.40 14.38 -0.29
CA ASN A 162 -20.12 15.81 -0.19
C ASN A 162 -20.48 16.59 -1.48
N ASP A 163 -20.57 15.92 -2.63
CA ASP A 163 -20.90 16.53 -3.92
C ASP A 163 -22.41 16.52 -4.23
N THR A 164 -23.26 15.88 -3.40
CA THR A 164 -24.72 15.92 -3.62
C THR A 164 -25.27 17.33 -3.35
N PRO A 165 -25.96 17.98 -4.32
CA PRO A 165 -26.58 19.27 -4.09
C PRO A 165 -27.68 19.10 -3.04
N THR A 166 -27.51 19.71 -1.87
CA THR A 166 -28.62 19.91 -0.94
C THR A 166 -29.58 20.88 -1.60
N GLY A 167 -30.73 20.39 -2.06
CA GLY A 167 -31.71 21.21 -2.76
C GLY A 167 -32.17 22.38 -1.90
N GLU A 168 -31.86 23.58 -2.35
CA GLU A 168 -32.57 24.83 -2.07
C GLU A 168 -33.17 25.34 -3.39
#